data_AF-A0A1V9ZZ29-F1
#
_entry.id   AF-A0A1V9ZZ29-F1
#
_cell.length_a   1.000
_cell.length_b   1.000
_cell.length_c   1.000
_cell.angle_alpha   90.00
_cell.angle_beta   90.00
_cell.angle_gamma   90.00
#
_symmetry.space_group_name_H-M   'P 1'
#
loop_
_entity.id
_entity.type
_entity.pdbx_description
1 polymer ?
#
loop_
_entity_poly.entity_id
_entity_poly.type
_entity_poly.pdbx_seq_one_letter_code
_entity_poly.pdbx_strand_id
1 'polypeptide(L)'
;MQLKWECFGRRFYYFQLFGSIILLMSTTIEISLVNTNLNNQTSVDPMTFCAYVFIWMELVAISIGAMLFSYFYFTIKNITYFCLANLISHGRDLKNDYDIQNFRINFREKPIGKKLIILLDNWENQHYFFEVLWCSIIFFLATLTSGLLMLALLPKVESPINTTLDQFLQINAIMQLTMASGFMLWELCQLRGSPYAYLTSFWNYSQLFTYIVVLLKPLGIFDEDLNWFNGLITFLLVHQKLAPIISMALEMLKDVRNFLIMYSVFQMGLTCIYYSLLQGQPGFTSFHTAFVSTYLIMFGLANSDVMLYTLEYPKQYVLTIFFMLHYLAVVIVLLNILIATMASTSQTILDQVEEHVRLNNIRSIVITELAIPISWRWKIHRQILLRLDRCELLENKVKRQSGRLNETSNDGEGLSKASSDNASSQSQQQINELLAQNEQLRKQQDVILGLLEQINIKLNAQS
;
A
#
# COMPACT_ATOMS: atom_id res chain seq x y z
N MET A 1 20.72 -5.34 -9.00
CA MET A 1 19.73 -4.30 -9.39
C MET A 1 18.51 -4.26 -8.46
N GLN A 2 18.09 -5.38 -7.84
CA GLN A 2 16.92 -5.46 -6.93
C GLN A 2 16.87 -4.37 -5.84
N LEU A 3 17.95 -4.18 -5.06
CA LEU A 3 18.01 -3.19 -3.97
C LEU A 3 17.65 -1.74 -4.36
N LYS A 4 17.91 -1.32 -5.60
CA LYS A 4 17.57 0.04 -6.06
C LYS A 4 16.10 0.17 -6.43
N TRP A 5 15.55 -0.85 -7.07
CA TRP A 5 14.13 -0.91 -7.41
C TRP A 5 13.26 -1.07 -6.16
N GLU A 6 13.75 -1.80 -5.15
CA GLU A 6 13.11 -1.86 -3.83
C GLU A 6 13.04 -0.48 -3.18
N CYS A 7 14.13 0.29 -3.18
CA CYS A 7 14.11 1.65 -2.63
C CYS A 7 13.19 2.59 -3.41
N PHE A 8 13.16 2.49 -4.75
CA PHE A 8 12.31 3.33 -5.59
C PHE A 8 10.82 2.97 -5.42
N GLY A 9 10.49 1.68 -5.52
CA GLY A 9 9.13 1.17 -5.30
C GLY A 9 8.63 1.47 -3.89
N ARG A 10 9.49 1.38 -2.87
CA ARG A 10 9.15 1.75 -1.49
C ARG A 10 8.82 3.24 -1.34
N ARG A 11 9.56 4.13 -2.01
CA ARG A 11 9.24 5.57 -1.98
C ARG A 11 7.89 5.87 -2.61
N PHE A 12 7.66 5.26 -3.76
CA PHE A 12 6.43 5.39 -4.51
C PHE A 12 5.23 4.87 -3.69
N TYR A 13 5.40 3.71 -3.07
CA TYR A 13 4.44 3.14 -2.14
C TYR A 13 4.10 4.09 -1.00
N TYR A 14 5.08 4.69 -0.33
CA TYR A 14 4.80 5.63 0.76
C TYR A 14 4.07 6.88 0.27
N PHE A 15 4.42 7.39 -0.90
CA PHE A 15 3.70 8.52 -1.49
C PHE A 15 2.24 8.18 -1.75
N GLN A 16 1.97 7.02 -2.37
CA GLN A 16 0.61 6.55 -2.62
C GLN A 16 -0.16 6.30 -1.31
N LEU A 17 0.48 5.68 -0.32
CA LEU A 17 -0.12 5.38 0.97
C LEU A 17 -0.52 6.66 1.71
N PHE A 18 0.45 7.55 1.97
CA PHE A 18 0.21 8.77 2.72
C PHE A 18 -0.70 9.73 1.95
N GLY A 19 -0.66 9.71 0.62
CA GLY A 19 -1.54 10.54 -0.19
C GLY A 19 -2.98 10.05 -0.15
N SER A 20 -3.18 8.72 -0.14
CA SER A 20 -4.50 8.11 0.05
C SER A 20 -5.05 8.37 1.46
N ILE A 21 -4.20 8.33 2.50
CA ILE A 21 -4.57 8.70 3.88
C ILE A 21 -5.05 10.14 3.94
N ILE A 22 -4.29 11.09 3.36
CA ILE A 22 -4.68 12.50 3.31
C ILE A 22 -6.03 12.66 2.62
N LEU A 23 -6.24 12.02 1.47
CA LEU A 23 -7.49 12.13 0.70
C LEU A 23 -8.67 11.53 1.47
N LEU A 24 -8.51 10.34 2.05
CA LEU A 24 -9.54 9.67 2.86
C LEU A 24 -9.94 10.49 4.08
N MET A 25 -8.97 11.04 4.81
CA MET A 25 -9.25 11.78 6.04
C MET A 25 -9.79 13.17 5.74
N SER A 26 -9.31 13.82 4.67
CA SER A 26 -9.85 15.09 4.17
C SER A 26 -11.32 14.96 3.77
N THR A 27 -11.68 13.88 3.06
CA THR A 27 -13.07 13.59 2.66
C THR A 27 -13.95 13.20 3.86
N THR A 28 -13.43 12.39 4.78
CA THR A 28 -14.18 11.98 5.99
C THR A 28 -14.51 13.17 6.89
N ILE A 29 -13.55 14.07 7.10
CA ILE A 29 -13.75 15.27 7.92
C ILE A 29 -14.73 16.24 7.23
N GLU A 30 -14.65 16.37 5.90
CA GLU A 30 -15.61 17.16 5.14
C GLU A 30 -17.04 16.65 5.30
N ILE A 31 -17.28 15.36 5.06
CA ILE A 31 -18.61 14.74 5.20
C ILE A 31 -19.12 14.92 6.63
N SER A 32 -18.25 14.75 7.63
CA SER A 32 -18.62 14.91 9.04
C SER A 32 -19.07 16.34 9.36
N LEU A 33 -18.39 17.35 8.81
CA LEU A 33 -18.74 18.76 9.00
C LEU A 33 -19.98 19.19 8.20
N VAL A 34 -20.14 18.69 6.98
CA VAL A 34 -21.31 18.97 6.13
C VAL A 34 -22.58 18.36 6.73
N ASN A 35 -22.52 17.11 7.19
CA ASN A 35 -23.68 16.43 7.78
C ASN A 35 -24.15 17.10 9.09
N THR A 36 -23.24 17.68 9.88
CA THR A 36 -23.64 18.49 11.05
C THR A 36 -24.43 19.75 10.68
N ASN A 37 -24.18 20.32 9.49
CA ASN A 37 -24.90 21.50 9.00
C ASN A 37 -26.31 21.16 8.47
N LEU A 38 -26.46 20.01 7.81
CA LEU A 38 -27.73 19.55 7.24
C LEU A 38 -28.79 19.16 8.28
N ASN A 39 -28.38 18.69 9.46
CA ASN A 39 -29.30 18.26 10.53
C ASN A 39 -29.95 19.41 11.33
N ASN A 40 -29.96 20.64 10.79
CA ASN A 40 -30.54 21.84 11.42
C ASN A 40 -29.99 22.18 12.82
N GLN A 41 -28.83 21.64 13.22
CA GLN A 41 -28.10 22.16 14.37
C GLN A 41 -27.45 23.48 13.96
N THR A 42 -28.02 24.60 14.41
CA THR A 42 -27.70 25.97 13.97
C THR A 42 -26.27 26.44 14.28
N SER A 43 -25.45 25.61 14.90
CA SER A 43 -24.03 25.89 15.16
C SER A 43 -23.31 24.58 15.46
N VAL A 44 -22.30 24.23 14.68
CA VAL A 44 -21.32 23.21 15.07
C VAL A 44 -20.68 23.69 16.37
N ASP A 45 -20.65 22.82 17.38
CA ASP A 45 -20.00 23.13 18.64
C ASP A 45 -18.53 23.55 18.39
N PRO A 46 -18.10 24.75 18.82
CA PRO A 46 -16.77 25.27 18.53
C PRO A 46 -15.67 24.30 18.95
N MET A 47 -15.85 23.60 20.06
CA MET A 47 -14.86 22.66 20.60
C MET A 47 -14.70 21.44 19.69
N THR A 48 -15.82 20.92 19.17
CA THR A 48 -15.84 19.80 18.22
C THR A 48 -15.19 20.20 16.88
N PHE A 49 -15.50 21.39 16.35
CA PHE A 49 -14.84 21.92 15.14
C PHE A 49 -13.33 22.06 15.33
N CYS A 50 -12.90 22.65 16.45
CA CYS A 50 -11.51 22.81 16.83
C CYS A 50 -10.77 21.47 16.89
N ALA A 51 -11.40 20.44 17.45
CA ALA A 51 -10.83 19.10 17.51
C ALA A 51 -10.64 18.49 16.11
N TYR A 52 -11.63 18.62 15.21
CA TYR A 52 -11.51 18.13 13.83
C TYR A 52 -10.40 18.82 13.06
N VAL A 53 -10.29 20.15 13.16
CA VAL A 53 -9.21 20.92 12.50
C VAL A 53 -7.84 20.50 13.04
N PHE A 54 -7.71 20.31 14.36
CA PHE A 54 -6.47 19.86 14.97
C PHE A 54 -6.05 18.48 14.47
N ILE A 55 -6.96 17.51 14.48
CA ILE A 55 -6.73 16.15 13.98
C ILE A 55 -6.33 16.18 12.49
N TRP A 56 -7.03 16.98 11.67
CA TRP A 56 -6.71 17.13 10.25
C TRP A 56 -5.29 17.69 10.05
N MET A 57 -4.95 18.78 10.75
CA MET A 57 -3.63 19.43 10.64
C MET A 57 -2.50 18.50 11.05
N GLU A 58 -2.64 17.81 12.18
CA GLU A 58 -1.63 16.87 12.70
C GLU A 58 -1.41 15.73 11.70
N LEU A 59 -2.48 15.14 11.19
CA LEU A 59 -2.39 14.03 10.25
C LEU A 59 -1.77 14.46 8.91
N VAL A 60 -2.18 15.62 8.37
CA VAL A 60 -1.61 16.17 7.14
C VAL A 60 -0.13 16.45 7.32
N ALA A 61 0.27 17.06 8.45
CA ALA A 61 1.66 17.33 8.76
C ALA A 61 2.51 16.05 8.89
N ILE A 62 2.00 15.03 9.60
CA ILE A 62 2.66 13.71 9.72
C ILE A 62 2.81 13.08 8.33
N SER A 63 1.76 13.11 7.51
CA SER A 63 1.74 12.49 6.18
C SER A 63 2.72 13.17 5.22
N ILE A 64 2.73 14.51 5.17
CA ILE A 64 3.70 15.28 4.39
C ILE A 64 5.12 15.04 4.91
N GLY A 65 5.32 15.05 6.22
CA GLY A 65 6.61 14.76 6.84
C GLY A 65 7.14 13.38 6.48
N ALA A 66 6.27 12.37 6.49
CA ALA A 66 6.61 11.00 6.11
C ALA A 66 6.93 10.88 4.60
N MET A 67 6.21 11.59 3.73
CA MET A 67 6.53 11.68 2.31
C MET A 67 7.90 12.32 2.06
N LEU A 68 8.17 13.47 2.69
CA LEU A 68 9.45 14.17 2.58
C LEU A 68 10.59 13.30 3.11
N PHE A 69 10.39 12.64 4.26
CA PHE A 69 11.36 11.69 4.81
C PHE A 69 11.64 10.55 3.85
N SER A 70 10.60 9.94 3.26
CA SER A 70 10.75 8.90 2.24
C SER A 70 11.57 9.36 1.03
N TYR A 71 11.31 10.59 0.57
CA TYR A 71 12.04 11.20 -0.54
C TYR A 71 13.51 11.45 -0.20
N PHE A 72 13.78 12.07 0.95
CA PHE A 72 15.12 12.44 1.41
C PHE A 72 15.87 11.33 2.15
N TYR A 73 15.26 10.17 2.39
CA TYR A 73 15.81 9.07 3.21
C TYR A 73 17.25 8.74 2.84
N PHE A 74 17.56 8.66 1.54
CA PHE A 74 18.90 8.34 1.07
C PHE A 74 19.90 9.49 1.29
N THR A 75 19.45 10.73 1.10
CA THR A 75 20.26 11.93 1.34
C THR A 75 20.58 12.05 2.83
N ILE A 76 19.57 11.91 3.68
CA ILE A 76 19.71 11.92 5.15
C ILE A 76 20.63 10.78 5.57
N LYS A 77 20.40 9.55 5.10
CA LYS A 77 21.25 8.39 5.39
C LYS A 77 22.72 8.70 5.07
N ASN A 78 23.01 9.26 3.89
CA ASN A 78 24.37 9.62 3.50
C ASN A 78 24.98 10.74 4.34
N ILE A 79 24.22 11.80 4.64
CA ILE A 79 24.68 12.90 5.50
C ILE A 79 24.98 12.36 6.89
N THR A 80 24.12 11.51 7.44
CA THR A 80 24.30 10.94 8.78
C THR A 80 25.55 10.06 8.83
N TYR A 81 25.79 9.23 7.82
CA TYR A 81 27.05 8.48 7.71
C TYR A 81 28.26 9.39 7.61
N PHE A 82 28.18 10.47 6.82
CA PHE A 82 29.27 11.42 6.68
C PHE A 82 29.55 12.17 7.99
N CYS A 83 28.51 12.62 8.69
CA CYS A 83 28.62 13.25 10.00
C CYS A 83 29.19 12.29 11.05
N LEU A 84 28.74 11.04 11.07
CA LEU A 84 29.25 10.03 12.01
C LEU A 84 30.73 9.71 11.72
N ALA A 85 31.08 9.57 10.44
CA ALA A 85 32.46 9.37 10.00
C ALA A 85 33.34 10.56 10.38
N ASN A 86 32.85 11.80 10.19
CA ASN A 86 33.55 13.02 10.58
C ASN A 86 33.66 13.16 12.10
N LEU A 87 32.63 12.82 12.87
CA LEU A 87 32.69 12.87 14.34
C LEU A 87 33.75 11.90 14.88
N ILE A 88 33.86 10.72 14.26
CA ILE A 88 34.88 9.72 14.60
C ILE A 88 36.27 10.18 14.16
N SER A 89 36.40 10.84 13.01
CA SER A 89 37.68 11.33 12.50
C SER A 89 38.16 12.60 13.21
N HIS A 90 37.26 13.49 13.63
CA HIS A 90 37.60 14.76 14.27
C HIS A 90 38.22 14.57 15.67
N GLY A 91 38.12 13.37 16.25
CA GLY A 91 38.87 13.00 17.44
C GLY A 91 40.37 12.78 17.22
N ARG A 92 40.88 12.75 15.97
CA ARG A 92 42.32 12.62 15.67
C ARG A 92 42.69 13.36 14.39
N ASP A 93 43.63 14.31 14.50
CA ASP A 93 44.28 15.00 13.38
C ASP A 93 44.94 13.99 12.41
N LEU A 94 44.18 13.57 11.40
CA LEU A 94 44.65 12.68 10.33
C LEU A 94 44.71 13.52 9.06
N LYS A 95 45.90 14.06 8.78
CA LYS A 95 46.13 15.08 7.74
C LYS A 95 46.41 14.48 6.34
N ASN A 96 46.44 13.15 6.19
CA ASN A 96 46.74 12.49 4.92
C ASN A 96 45.69 11.44 4.54
N ASP A 97 45.26 11.44 3.27
CA ASP A 97 44.33 10.46 2.67
C ASP A 97 44.84 9.00 2.78
N TYR A 98 46.17 8.81 2.87
CA TYR A 98 46.79 7.51 3.10
C TYR A 98 46.57 6.97 4.53
N ASP A 99 46.41 7.87 5.51
CA ASP A 99 46.15 7.49 6.89
C ASP A 99 44.71 7.04 7.11
N ILE A 100 43.75 7.48 6.29
CA ILE A 100 42.36 7.03 6.40
C ILE A 100 42.22 5.53 6.13
N GLN A 101 42.98 4.99 5.15
CA GLN A 101 42.98 3.54 4.87
C GLN A 101 43.73 2.74 5.94
N ASN A 102 44.91 3.21 6.38
CA ASN A 102 45.65 2.54 7.46
C ASN A 102 44.94 2.63 8.81
N PHE A 103 44.20 3.70 9.07
CA PHE A 103 43.34 3.84 10.25
C PHE A 103 42.22 2.80 10.25
N ARG A 104 41.60 2.53 9.10
CA ARG A 104 40.55 1.49 8.99
C ARG A 104 41.06 0.11 9.41
N ILE A 105 42.33 -0.19 9.11
CA ILE A 105 42.98 -1.46 9.45
C ILE A 105 43.40 -1.46 10.94
N ASN A 106 44.03 -0.39 11.43
CA ASN A 106 44.45 -0.27 12.84
C ASN A 106 43.29 -0.13 13.84
N PHE A 107 42.17 0.46 13.44
CA PHE A 107 40.99 0.61 14.29
C PHE A 107 40.28 -0.73 14.51
N ARG A 108 40.43 -1.68 13.58
CA ARG A 108 39.92 -3.05 13.67
C ARG A 108 40.61 -3.87 14.77
N GLU A 109 41.84 -3.51 15.12
CA GLU A 109 42.64 -4.25 16.10
C GLU A 109 42.47 -3.77 17.54
N LYS A 110 42.05 -2.52 17.77
CA LYS A 110 41.82 -2.01 19.12
C LYS A 110 40.55 -2.60 19.76
N PRO A 111 40.57 -2.97 21.05
CA PRO A 111 39.42 -3.61 21.73
C PRO A 111 38.18 -2.70 21.79
N ILE A 112 38.38 -1.38 21.86
CA ILE A 112 37.30 -0.38 21.78
C ILE A 112 36.74 -0.30 20.36
N GLY A 113 37.61 -0.40 19.35
CA GLY A 113 37.20 -0.48 17.94
C GLY A 113 36.39 -1.73 17.66
N LYS A 114 36.75 -2.89 18.21
CA LYS A 114 35.94 -4.12 18.13
C LYS A 114 34.57 -3.96 18.79
N LYS A 115 34.46 -3.35 19.97
CA LYS A 115 33.15 -3.09 20.61
C LYS A 115 32.29 -2.11 19.80
N LEU A 116 32.89 -1.04 19.27
CA LEU A 116 32.16 -0.07 18.44
C LEU A 116 31.77 -0.69 17.10
N ILE A 117 32.63 -1.50 16.49
CA ILE A 117 32.33 -2.26 15.29
C ILE A 117 31.21 -3.25 15.59
N ILE A 118 31.20 -4.00 16.69
CA ILE A 118 30.08 -4.90 17.04
C ILE A 118 28.76 -4.11 17.24
N LEU A 119 28.82 -2.89 17.79
CA LEU A 119 27.66 -1.99 17.90
C LEU A 119 27.21 -1.36 16.57
N LEU A 120 28.15 -1.13 15.65
CA LEU A 120 27.91 -0.63 14.28
C LEU A 120 27.53 -1.76 13.31
N ASP A 121 27.98 -2.99 13.58
CA ASP A 121 27.80 -4.20 12.79
C ASP A 121 26.45 -4.86 13.06
N ASN A 122 25.77 -4.44 14.14
CA ASN A 122 24.35 -4.68 14.32
C ASN A 122 23.53 -3.70 13.45
N TRP A 123 23.78 -3.76 12.14
CA TRP A 123 23.25 -2.86 11.10
C TRP A 123 21.71 -2.86 11.06
N GLU A 124 21.07 -3.99 11.38
CA GLU A 124 19.60 -4.08 11.48
C GLU A 124 19.08 -3.21 12.62
N ASN A 125 19.66 -3.29 13.82
CA ASN A 125 19.21 -2.51 14.97
C ASN A 125 19.45 -1.00 14.81
N GLN A 126 20.50 -0.58 14.10
CA GLN A 126 20.70 0.84 13.81
C GLN A 126 19.65 1.38 12.85
N HIS A 127 19.22 0.58 11.87
CA HIS A 127 18.16 0.96 10.94
C HIS A 127 16.84 1.27 11.67
N TYR A 128 16.45 0.41 12.61
CA TYR A 128 15.25 0.63 13.43
C TYR A 128 15.37 1.87 14.32
N PHE A 129 16.51 2.08 14.97
CA PHE A 129 16.70 3.24 15.85
C PHE A 129 16.59 4.57 15.10
N PHE A 130 17.20 4.67 13.91
CA PHE A 130 17.11 5.88 13.09
C PHE A 130 15.69 6.13 12.59
N GLU A 131 14.97 5.08 12.17
CA GLU A 131 13.58 5.21 11.74
C GLU A 131 12.68 5.67 12.89
N VAL A 132 12.83 5.09 14.09
CA VAL A 132 12.07 5.50 15.28
C VAL A 132 12.39 6.94 15.70
N LEU A 133 13.65 7.33 15.73
CA LEU A 133 14.07 8.69 16.09
C LEU A 133 13.48 9.73 15.11
N TRP A 134 13.55 9.47 13.81
CA TRP A 134 12.99 10.38 12.81
C TRP A 134 11.47 10.45 12.84
N CYS A 135 10.79 9.31 13.01
CA CYS A 135 9.34 9.29 13.21
C CYS A 135 8.95 10.12 14.44
N SER A 136 9.74 10.05 15.51
CA SER A 136 9.51 10.82 16.75
C SER A 136 9.72 12.32 16.52
N ILE A 137 10.74 12.71 15.75
CA ILE A 137 10.99 14.12 15.38
C ILE A 137 9.85 14.66 14.50
N ILE A 138 9.43 13.89 13.49
CA ILE A 138 8.33 14.28 12.58
C ILE A 138 7.03 14.44 13.37
N PHE A 139 6.72 13.48 14.24
CA PHE A 139 5.54 13.54 15.09
C PHE A 139 5.59 14.77 16.01
N PHE A 140 6.71 14.98 16.72
CA PHE A 140 6.88 16.15 17.59
C PHE A 140 6.73 17.47 16.82
N LEU A 141 7.34 17.59 15.63
CA LEU A 141 7.25 18.79 14.81
C LEU A 141 5.83 19.01 14.28
N ALA A 142 5.13 17.94 13.90
CA ALA A 142 3.74 17.99 13.48
C ALA A 142 2.83 18.44 14.62
N THR A 143 2.93 17.84 15.81
CA THR A 143 2.13 18.24 16.98
C THR A 143 2.47 19.65 17.45
N LEU A 144 3.73 20.08 17.37
CA LEU A 144 4.13 21.44 17.73
C LEU A 144 3.59 22.47 16.73
N THR A 145 3.67 22.19 15.43
CA THR A 145 3.13 23.08 14.40
C THR A 145 1.61 23.12 14.41
N SER A 146 0.92 21.99 14.59
CA SER A 146 -0.54 21.96 14.74
C SER A 146 -1.00 22.67 16.00
N GLY A 147 -0.30 22.49 17.13
CA GLY A 147 -0.58 23.18 18.39
C GLY A 147 -0.38 24.70 18.31
N LEU A 148 0.72 25.16 17.70
CA LEU A 148 0.96 26.59 17.49
C LEU A 148 -0.07 27.22 16.56
N LEU A 149 -0.43 26.52 15.49
CA LEU A 149 -1.43 27.00 14.54
C LEU A 149 -2.83 27.03 15.17
N MET A 150 -3.15 26.05 16.02
CA MET A 150 -4.38 26.02 16.79
C MET A 150 -4.46 27.18 17.80
N LEU A 151 -3.34 27.47 18.48
CA LEU A 151 -3.23 28.63 19.37
C LEU A 151 -3.43 29.96 18.63
N ALA A 152 -3.01 30.04 17.36
CA ALA A 152 -3.24 31.21 16.52
C ALA A 152 -4.68 31.31 15.98
N LEU A 153 -5.43 30.19 15.94
CA LEU A 153 -6.84 30.15 15.53
C LEU A 153 -7.80 30.45 16.69
N LEU A 154 -7.44 30.10 17.93
CA LEU A 154 -8.24 30.36 19.13
C LEU A 154 -8.76 31.81 19.26
N PRO A 155 -7.97 32.88 19.03
CA PRO A 155 -8.44 34.26 19.08
C PRO A 155 -9.46 34.61 17.97
N LYS A 156 -9.46 33.86 16.86
CA LYS A 156 -10.38 34.07 15.73
C LYS A 156 -11.72 33.36 15.89
N VAL A 157 -11.88 32.51 16.90
CA VAL A 157 -13.12 31.77 17.19
C VAL A 157 -14.26 32.70 17.65
N GLU A 158 -13.95 33.95 18.07
CA GLU A 158 -14.97 34.97 18.37
C GLU A 158 -15.66 35.56 17.11
N SER A 159 -15.09 35.33 15.92
CA SER A 159 -15.73 35.68 14.65
C SER A 159 -16.86 34.70 14.32
N PRO A 160 -17.84 35.05 13.46
CA PRO A 160 -18.92 34.12 13.10
C PRO A 160 -18.32 32.82 12.54
N ILE A 161 -18.51 31.73 13.28
CA ILE A 161 -17.95 30.38 13.04
C ILE A 161 -18.16 29.92 11.59
N ASN A 162 -19.23 30.37 10.95
CA ASN A 162 -19.53 30.04 9.55
C ASN A 162 -18.41 30.51 8.60
N THR A 163 -17.78 31.66 8.87
CA THR A 163 -16.71 32.19 8.03
C THR A 163 -15.40 31.40 8.16
N THR A 164 -15.07 30.91 9.36
CA THR A 164 -13.88 30.09 9.59
C THR A 164 -14.09 28.65 9.10
N LEU A 165 -15.32 28.12 9.22
CA LEU A 165 -15.72 26.85 8.64
C LEU A 165 -15.61 26.87 7.11
N ASP A 166 -16.15 27.90 6.45
CA ASP A 166 -16.06 28.05 4.99
C ASP A 166 -14.62 28.14 4.51
N GLN A 167 -13.77 28.90 5.21
CA GLN A 167 -12.34 28.97 4.91
C GLN A 167 -11.64 27.62 5.05
N PHE A 168 -11.96 26.86 6.11
CA PHE A 168 -11.41 25.52 6.31
C PHE A 168 -11.86 24.56 5.19
N LEU A 169 -13.14 24.55 4.85
CA LEU A 169 -13.68 23.72 3.76
C LEU A 169 -13.02 24.05 2.41
N GLN A 170 -12.78 25.34 2.12
CA GLN A 170 -12.04 25.75 0.92
C GLN A 170 -10.60 25.25 0.91
N ILE A 171 -9.87 25.35 2.02
CA ILE A 171 -8.49 24.84 2.13
C ILE A 171 -8.48 23.32 1.95
N ASN A 172 -9.41 22.62 2.59
CA ASN A 172 -9.56 21.17 2.48
C ASN A 172 -9.86 20.76 1.03
N ALA A 173 -10.74 21.48 0.34
CA ALA A 173 -11.05 21.25 -1.08
C ALA A 173 -9.83 21.47 -1.98
N ILE A 174 -9.02 22.52 -1.75
CA ILE A 174 -7.78 22.76 -2.49
C ILE A 174 -6.77 21.62 -2.25
N MET A 175 -6.66 21.13 -1.01
CA MET A 175 -5.81 19.99 -0.68
C MET A 175 -6.26 18.74 -1.43
N GLN A 176 -7.55 18.40 -1.38
CA GLN A 176 -8.12 17.26 -2.10
C GLN A 176 -7.89 17.37 -3.61
N LEU A 177 -8.12 18.56 -4.19
CA LEU A 177 -7.89 18.81 -5.62
C LEU A 177 -6.41 18.64 -6.00
N THR A 178 -5.50 19.13 -5.17
CA THR A 178 -4.05 19.01 -5.39
C THR A 178 -3.62 17.54 -5.35
N MET A 179 -4.12 16.76 -4.40
CA MET A 179 -3.80 15.34 -4.28
C MET A 179 -4.45 14.51 -5.40
N ALA A 180 -5.71 14.78 -5.72
CA ALA A 180 -6.43 14.10 -6.80
C ALA A 180 -5.81 14.40 -8.17
N SER A 181 -5.40 15.65 -8.44
CA SER A 181 -4.69 16.00 -9.68
C SER A 181 -3.32 15.34 -9.77
N GLY A 182 -2.59 15.24 -8.65
CA GLY A 182 -1.34 14.49 -8.57
C GLY A 182 -1.52 13.01 -8.91
N PHE A 183 -2.53 12.36 -8.33
CA PHE A 183 -2.87 10.97 -8.64
C PHE A 183 -3.39 10.79 -10.07
N MET A 184 -4.24 11.70 -10.56
CA MET A 184 -4.70 11.65 -11.95
C MET A 184 -3.55 11.77 -12.95
N LEU A 185 -2.61 12.71 -12.72
CA LEU A 185 -1.42 12.84 -13.55
C LEU A 185 -0.58 11.56 -13.54
N TRP A 186 -0.49 10.90 -12.38
CA TRP A 186 0.16 9.60 -12.26
C TRP A 186 -0.55 8.51 -13.07
N GLU A 187 -1.86 8.36 -12.91
CA GLU A 187 -2.67 7.39 -13.66
C GLU A 187 -2.60 7.64 -15.18
N LEU A 188 -2.56 8.91 -15.60
CA LEU A 188 -2.36 9.27 -17.02
C LEU A 188 -0.98 8.86 -17.54
N CYS A 189 0.08 9.01 -16.73
CA CYS A 189 1.41 8.51 -17.07
C CYS A 189 1.40 6.99 -17.22
N GLN A 190 0.70 6.26 -16.33
CA GLN A 190 0.58 4.81 -16.40
C GLN A 190 -0.24 4.36 -17.62
N LEU A 191 -1.36 5.02 -17.90
CA LEU A 191 -2.20 4.78 -19.06
C LEU A 191 -1.41 4.97 -20.37
N ARG A 192 -0.53 5.97 -20.43
CA ARG A 192 0.33 6.21 -21.60
C ARG A 192 1.33 5.08 -21.85
N GLY A 193 1.81 4.42 -20.78
CA GLY A 193 2.78 3.32 -20.90
C GLY A 193 2.19 2.05 -21.52
N SER A 194 0.97 1.68 -21.13
CA SER A 194 0.28 0.51 -21.69
C SER A 194 -1.25 0.69 -21.62
N PRO A 195 -1.86 1.40 -22.59
CA PRO A 195 -3.26 1.81 -22.49
C PRO A 195 -4.21 0.61 -22.50
N TYR A 196 -3.95 -0.38 -23.35
CA TYR A 196 -4.79 -1.57 -23.45
C TYR A 196 -4.77 -2.40 -22.16
N ALA A 197 -3.59 -2.74 -21.64
CA ALA A 197 -3.49 -3.51 -20.40
C ALA A 197 -4.07 -2.74 -19.20
N TYR A 198 -3.89 -1.42 -19.17
CA TYR A 198 -4.46 -0.58 -18.12
C TYR A 198 -5.99 -0.59 -18.14
N LEU A 199 -6.61 -0.35 -19.30
CA LEU A 199 -8.07 -0.26 -19.44
C LEU A 199 -8.78 -1.62 -19.24
N THR A 200 -8.08 -2.74 -19.43
CA THR A 200 -8.64 -4.07 -19.13
C THR A 200 -8.80 -4.34 -17.64
N SER A 201 -8.08 -3.61 -16.76
CA SER A 201 -8.17 -3.77 -15.31
C SER A 201 -9.36 -2.97 -14.76
N PHE A 202 -10.36 -3.66 -14.24
CA PHE A 202 -11.51 -3.04 -13.56
C PHE A 202 -11.08 -2.07 -12.45
N TRP A 203 -10.04 -2.41 -11.70
CA TRP A 203 -9.54 -1.59 -10.58
C TRP A 203 -8.95 -0.27 -11.04
N ASN A 204 -8.16 -0.31 -12.11
CA ASN A 204 -7.54 0.88 -12.68
C ASN A 204 -8.63 1.82 -13.23
N TYR A 205 -9.63 1.25 -13.90
CA TYR A 205 -10.79 2.00 -14.36
C TYR A 205 -11.57 2.63 -13.19
N SER A 206 -11.85 1.87 -12.13
CA SER A 206 -12.54 2.37 -10.94
C SER A 206 -11.76 3.48 -10.22
N GLN A 207 -10.43 3.36 -10.13
CA GLN A 207 -9.56 4.37 -9.54
C GLN A 207 -9.54 5.66 -10.37
N LEU A 208 -9.33 5.55 -11.69
CA LEU A 208 -9.38 6.69 -12.59
C LEU A 208 -10.74 7.40 -12.52
N PHE A 209 -11.83 6.64 -12.51
CA PHE A 209 -13.18 7.18 -12.35
C PHE A 209 -13.32 7.95 -11.03
N THR A 210 -12.82 7.39 -9.92
CA THR A 210 -12.86 8.05 -8.60
C THR A 210 -12.11 9.37 -8.61
N TYR A 211 -10.89 9.41 -9.16
CA TYR A 211 -10.12 10.64 -9.23
C TYR A 211 -10.78 11.70 -10.11
N ILE A 212 -11.44 11.28 -11.20
CA ILE A 212 -12.25 12.17 -12.04
C ILE A 212 -13.42 12.74 -11.24
N VAL A 213 -14.17 11.91 -10.50
CA VAL A 213 -15.30 12.37 -9.66
C VAL A 213 -14.82 13.37 -8.61
N VAL A 214 -13.72 13.10 -7.91
CA VAL A 214 -13.14 14.03 -6.92
C VAL A 214 -12.70 15.35 -7.58
N LEU A 215 -12.14 15.31 -8.79
CA LEU A 215 -11.73 16.52 -9.52
C LEU A 215 -12.93 17.32 -10.04
N LEU A 216 -14.04 16.65 -10.35
CA LEU A 216 -15.29 17.28 -10.77
C LEU A 216 -16.17 17.76 -9.60
N LYS A 217 -15.82 17.39 -8.35
CA LYS A 217 -16.54 17.83 -7.14
C LYS A 217 -16.73 19.36 -7.05
N PRO A 218 -15.71 20.21 -7.31
CA PRO A 218 -15.87 21.67 -7.26
C PRO A 218 -16.86 22.23 -8.29
N LEU A 219 -17.21 21.46 -9.32
CA LEU A 219 -18.19 21.85 -10.35
C LEU A 219 -19.64 21.54 -9.93
N GLY A 220 -19.86 20.88 -8.79
CA GLY A 220 -21.19 20.56 -8.27
C GLY A 220 -21.95 19.51 -9.09
N ILE A 221 -21.24 18.63 -9.82
CA ILE A 221 -21.86 17.64 -10.73
C ILE A 221 -22.25 16.34 -10.02
N PHE A 222 -21.57 15.97 -8.92
CA PHE A 222 -21.73 14.67 -8.25
C PHE A 222 -21.97 14.81 -6.74
N ASP A 223 -22.87 14.00 -6.19
CA ASP A 223 -23.18 13.92 -4.76
C ASP A 223 -22.09 13.18 -3.95
N GLU A 224 -22.00 13.49 -2.65
CA GLU A 224 -20.86 13.19 -1.77
C GLU A 224 -20.68 11.69 -1.42
N ASP A 225 -21.69 10.86 -1.63
CA ASP A 225 -21.77 9.50 -1.08
C ASP A 225 -20.87 8.46 -1.76
N LEU A 226 -20.40 8.70 -2.99
CA LEU A 226 -19.62 7.69 -3.75
C LEU A 226 -18.11 7.72 -3.45
N ASN A 227 -17.61 8.80 -2.85
CA ASN A 227 -16.17 9.05 -2.72
C ASN A 227 -15.51 8.23 -1.59
N TRP A 228 -16.24 7.92 -0.51
CA TRP A 228 -15.67 7.23 0.65
C TRP A 228 -15.35 5.76 0.35
N PHE A 229 -16.22 5.06 -0.39
CA PHE A 229 -16.07 3.63 -0.66
C PHE A 229 -14.87 3.35 -1.56
N ASN A 230 -14.69 4.15 -2.61
CA ASN A 230 -13.55 4.02 -3.52
C ASN A 230 -12.23 4.46 -2.88
N GLY A 231 -12.24 5.47 -2.01
CA GLY A 231 -11.07 5.88 -1.23
C GLY A 231 -10.59 4.79 -0.25
N LEU A 232 -11.53 4.13 0.43
CA LEU A 232 -11.23 3.06 1.39
C LEU A 232 -10.67 1.80 0.71
N ILE A 233 -11.25 1.39 -0.43
CA ILE A 233 -10.75 0.22 -1.17
C ILE A 233 -9.35 0.49 -1.72
N THR A 234 -9.10 1.70 -2.22
CA THR A 234 -7.78 2.10 -2.72
C THR A 234 -6.74 2.14 -1.60
N PHE A 235 -7.11 2.63 -0.41
CA PHE A 235 -6.26 2.61 0.78
C PHE A 235 -5.88 1.19 1.21
N LEU A 236 -6.85 0.28 1.23
CA LEU A 236 -6.64 -1.11 1.59
C LEU A 236 -5.68 -1.81 0.61
N LEU A 237 -5.83 -1.59 -0.71
CA LEU A 237 -5.03 -2.24 -1.75
C LEU A 237 -3.53 -1.97 -1.67
N VAL A 238 -3.16 -0.83 -1.08
CA VAL A 238 -1.78 -0.38 -1.03
C VAL A 238 -0.98 -1.21 -0.04
N HIS A 239 -1.54 -1.74 1.05
CA HIS A 239 -0.68 -2.34 2.07
C HIS A 239 -0.15 -3.74 1.69
N GLN A 240 1.18 -3.92 1.63
CA GLN A 240 1.83 -5.22 1.32
C GLN A 240 1.32 -6.42 2.13
N LYS A 241 0.90 -6.22 3.39
CA LYS A 241 0.33 -7.30 4.22
C LYS A 241 -1.16 -7.53 3.99
N LEU A 242 -1.89 -6.50 3.53
CA LEU A 242 -3.31 -6.61 3.18
C LEU A 242 -3.52 -6.99 1.72
N ALA A 243 -2.53 -6.79 0.85
CA ALA A 243 -2.62 -7.10 -0.57
C ALA A 243 -3.01 -8.57 -0.83
N PRO A 244 -2.45 -9.59 -0.14
CA PRO A 244 -2.90 -10.97 -0.30
C PRO A 244 -4.35 -11.18 0.15
N ILE A 245 -4.76 -10.57 1.28
CA ILE A 245 -6.12 -10.66 1.82
C ILE A 245 -7.13 -10.02 0.86
N ILE A 246 -6.75 -8.91 0.26
CA ILE A 246 -7.59 -8.19 -0.70
C ILE A 246 -7.63 -8.96 -2.01
N SER A 247 -6.51 -9.40 -2.56
CA SER A 247 -6.49 -10.27 -3.74
C SER A 247 -7.39 -11.50 -3.53
N MET A 248 -7.38 -12.07 -2.32
CA MET A 248 -8.29 -13.14 -1.94
C MET A 248 -9.75 -12.68 -1.96
N ALA A 249 -10.09 -11.59 -1.30
CA ALA A 249 -11.45 -11.03 -1.30
C ALA A 249 -11.95 -10.68 -2.71
N LEU A 250 -11.08 -10.16 -3.58
CA LEU A 250 -11.42 -9.79 -4.95
C LEU A 250 -11.67 -11.00 -5.84
N GLU A 251 -10.93 -12.09 -5.63
CA GLU A 251 -11.19 -13.34 -6.34
C GLU A 251 -12.49 -13.98 -5.84
N MET A 252 -12.72 -13.97 -4.51
CA MET A 252 -13.99 -14.39 -3.91
C MET A 252 -15.18 -13.56 -4.42
N LEU A 253 -15.00 -12.28 -4.72
CA LEU A 253 -16.05 -11.46 -5.34
C LEU A 253 -16.46 -11.98 -6.72
N LYS A 254 -15.58 -12.67 -7.45
CA LYS A 254 -15.98 -13.33 -8.71
C LYS A 254 -16.92 -14.50 -8.43
N ASP A 255 -16.65 -15.28 -7.39
CA ASP A 255 -17.52 -16.37 -6.95
C ASP A 255 -18.88 -15.83 -6.49
N VAL A 256 -18.87 -14.75 -5.69
CA VAL A 256 -20.08 -14.03 -5.27
C VAL A 256 -20.85 -13.49 -6.47
N ARG A 257 -20.17 -12.90 -7.47
CA ARG A 257 -20.83 -12.42 -8.70
C ARG A 257 -21.49 -13.57 -9.46
N ASN A 258 -20.78 -14.67 -9.66
CA ASN A 258 -21.30 -15.83 -10.37
C ASN A 258 -22.51 -16.42 -9.61
N PHE A 259 -22.44 -16.47 -8.28
CA PHE A 259 -23.56 -16.84 -7.42
C PHE A 259 -24.73 -15.87 -7.54
N LEU A 260 -24.49 -14.55 -7.49
CA LEU A 260 -25.53 -13.53 -7.61
C LEU A 260 -26.24 -13.59 -8.97
N ILE A 261 -25.53 -13.91 -10.06
CA ILE A 261 -26.16 -14.12 -11.37
C ILE A 261 -27.12 -15.30 -11.31
N MET A 262 -26.71 -16.44 -10.77
CA MET A 262 -27.57 -17.61 -10.62
C MET A 262 -28.74 -17.34 -9.66
N TYR A 263 -28.45 -16.73 -8.52
CA TYR A 263 -29.42 -16.35 -7.51
C TYR A 263 -30.43 -15.32 -8.02
N SER A 264 -30.04 -14.41 -8.92
CA SER A 264 -30.94 -13.38 -9.46
C SER A 264 -32.19 -13.97 -10.12
N VAL A 265 -32.06 -15.14 -10.75
CA VAL A 265 -33.18 -15.85 -11.37
C VAL A 265 -34.15 -16.36 -10.29
N PHE A 266 -33.62 -16.95 -9.21
CA PHE A 266 -34.41 -17.37 -8.06
C PHE A 266 -35.06 -16.19 -7.35
N GLN A 267 -34.30 -15.12 -7.11
CA GLN A 267 -34.77 -13.89 -6.49
C GLN A 267 -35.93 -13.28 -7.27
N MET A 268 -35.85 -13.21 -8.60
CA MET A 268 -36.96 -12.71 -9.42
C MET A 268 -38.18 -13.64 -9.39
N GLY A 269 -37.98 -14.95 -9.49
CA GLY A 269 -39.07 -15.92 -9.38
C GLY A 269 -39.82 -15.82 -8.04
N LEU A 270 -39.07 -15.76 -6.94
CA LEU A 270 -39.62 -15.59 -5.59
C LEU A 270 -40.30 -14.23 -5.43
N THR A 271 -39.72 -13.16 -5.97
CA THR A 271 -40.33 -11.83 -5.95
C THR A 271 -41.70 -11.83 -6.63
N CYS A 272 -41.84 -12.50 -7.79
CA CYS A 272 -43.12 -12.64 -8.47
C CYS A 272 -44.15 -13.39 -7.62
N ILE A 273 -43.75 -14.50 -6.99
CA ILE A 273 -44.63 -15.29 -6.12
C ILE A 273 -45.10 -14.47 -4.91
N TYR A 274 -44.18 -13.83 -4.19
CA TYR A 274 -44.53 -12.99 -3.03
C TYR A 274 -45.35 -11.78 -3.42
N TYR A 275 -45.02 -11.10 -4.53
CA TYR A 275 -45.80 -9.97 -5.01
C TYR A 275 -47.23 -10.37 -5.36
N SER A 276 -47.43 -11.52 -6.01
CA SER A 276 -48.77 -12.03 -6.32
C SER A 276 -49.57 -12.48 -5.09
N LEU A 277 -48.89 -13.02 -4.06
CA LEU A 277 -49.56 -13.51 -2.85
C LEU A 277 -49.86 -12.38 -1.84
N LEU A 278 -48.96 -11.40 -1.70
CA LEU A 278 -49.00 -10.36 -0.67
C LEU A 278 -49.35 -8.97 -1.21
N GLN A 279 -49.93 -8.90 -2.41
CA GLN A 279 -50.26 -7.61 -3.03
C GLN A 279 -51.10 -6.74 -2.09
N GLY A 280 -50.61 -5.53 -1.80
CA GLY A 280 -51.28 -4.56 -0.92
C GLY A 280 -50.85 -4.62 0.56
N GLN A 281 -50.01 -5.58 0.95
CA GLN A 281 -49.43 -5.64 2.30
C GLN A 281 -48.18 -4.73 2.43
N PRO A 282 -47.82 -4.29 3.65
CA PRO A 282 -46.64 -3.45 3.86
C PRO A 282 -45.37 -4.19 3.40
N GLY A 283 -44.57 -3.55 2.54
CA GLY A 283 -43.42 -4.16 1.88
C GLY A 283 -43.73 -4.79 0.51
N PHE A 284 -44.99 -5.00 0.14
CA PHE A 284 -45.42 -5.64 -1.12
C PHE A 284 -46.36 -4.76 -1.96
N THR A 285 -46.29 -3.44 -1.77
CA THR A 285 -47.13 -2.46 -2.48
C THR A 285 -46.73 -2.27 -3.95
N SER A 286 -45.43 -2.37 -4.25
CA SER A 286 -44.88 -2.27 -5.59
C SER A 286 -43.96 -3.46 -5.85
N PHE A 287 -43.71 -3.78 -7.12
CA PHE A 287 -42.81 -4.86 -7.48
C PHE A 287 -41.38 -4.62 -6.95
N HIS A 288 -40.91 -3.38 -6.94
CA HIS A 288 -39.60 -3.01 -6.40
C HIS A 288 -39.53 -3.20 -4.88
N THR A 289 -40.54 -2.76 -4.14
CA THR A 289 -40.56 -2.97 -2.68
C THR A 289 -40.67 -4.46 -2.34
N ALA A 290 -41.45 -5.23 -3.11
CA ALA A 290 -41.51 -6.68 -2.99
C ALA A 290 -40.16 -7.35 -3.29
N PHE A 291 -39.42 -6.85 -4.28
CA PHE A 291 -38.07 -7.35 -4.61
C PHE A 291 -37.10 -7.16 -3.44
N VAL A 292 -37.05 -5.94 -2.87
CA VAL A 292 -36.19 -5.63 -1.73
C VAL A 292 -36.62 -6.43 -0.50
N SER A 293 -37.92 -6.50 -0.21
CA SER A 293 -38.42 -7.30 0.91
C SER A 293 -38.10 -8.79 0.75
N THR A 294 -38.22 -9.35 -0.46
CA THR A 294 -37.84 -10.75 -0.75
C THR A 294 -36.34 -10.97 -0.57
N TYR A 295 -35.52 -10.00 -0.94
CA TYR A 295 -34.06 -10.06 -0.74
C TYR A 295 -33.67 -10.04 0.74
N LEU A 296 -34.37 -9.23 1.55
CA LEU A 296 -34.12 -9.17 3.00
C LEU A 296 -34.50 -10.47 3.72
N ILE A 297 -35.47 -11.23 3.19
CA ILE A 297 -35.81 -12.57 3.71
C ILE A 297 -34.62 -13.52 3.66
N MET A 298 -33.77 -13.44 2.62
CA MET A 298 -32.54 -14.25 2.53
C MET A 298 -31.60 -14.03 3.71
N PHE A 299 -31.53 -12.80 4.24
CA PHE A 299 -30.70 -12.49 5.41
C PHE A 299 -31.39 -12.77 6.74
N GLY A 300 -32.60 -13.35 6.73
CA GLY A 300 -33.41 -13.55 7.92
C GLY A 300 -34.00 -12.27 8.49
N LEU A 301 -33.95 -11.15 7.76
CA LEU A 301 -34.48 -9.84 8.17
C LEU A 301 -35.95 -9.66 7.76
N ALA A 302 -36.72 -10.75 7.81
CA ALA A 302 -38.12 -10.76 7.40
C ALA A 302 -39.05 -10.33 8.54
N ASN A 303 -40.05 -9.50 8.23
CA ASN A 303 -41.16 -9.24 9.15
C ASN A 303 -42.08 -10.47 9.19
N SER A 304 -41.85 -11.37 10.14
CA SER A 304 -42.61 -12.62 10.31
C SER A 304 -44.11 -12.39 10.42
N ASP A 305 -44.52 -11.27 11.01
CA ASP A 305 -45.93 -10.97 11.27
C ASP A 305 -46.70 -10.73 9.97
N VAL A 306 -46.07 -10.04 9.02
CA VAL A 306 -46.62 -9.77 7.69
C VAL A 306 -46.67 -11.04 6.83
N MET A 307 -45.80 -12.00 7.09
CA MET A 307 -45.69 -13.24 6.31
C MET A 307 -46.56 -14.38 6.84
N LEU A 308 -46.80 -14.43 8.15
CA LEU A 308 -47.45 -15.58 8.79
C LEU A 308 -48.90 -15.32 9.20
N TYR A 309 -49.31 -14.06 9.47
CA TYR A 309 -50.61 -13.78 10.10
C TYR A 309 -51.53 -12.83 9.32
N THR A 310 -51.12 -12.33 8.16
CA THR A 310 -51.89 -11.33 7.38
C THR A 310 -52.91 -11.91 6.41
N LEU A 311 -52.73 -13.16 5.97
CA LEU A 311 -53.61 -13.78 4.97
C LEU A 311 -54.62 -14.74 5.60
N GLU A 312 -55.84 -14.72 5.08
CA GLU A 312 -56.87 -15.69 5.43
C GLU A 312 -56.59 -17.08 4.80
N TYR A 313 -57.14 -18.11 5.44
CA TYR A 313 -57.14 -19.48 4.91
C TYR A 313 -57.82 -19.53 3.53
N PRO A 314 -57.26 -20.25 2.53
CA PRO A 314 -56.13 -21.19 2.57
C PRO A 314 -54.77 -20.61 2.14
N LYS A 315 -54.71 -19.34 1.74
CA LYS A 315 -53.50 -18.74 1.14
C LYS A 315 -52.33 -18.67 2.12
N GLN A 316 -52.62 -18.57 3.41
CA GLN A 316 -51.63 -18.60 4.50
C GLN A 316 -50.76 -19.87 4.51
N TYR A 317 -51.34 -21.05 4.23
CA TYR A 317 -50.57 -22.30 4.20
C TYR A 317 -49.61 -22.34 3.02
N VAL A 318 -50.07 -21.93 1.84
CA VAL A 318 -49.25 -21.88 0.63
C VAL A 318 -48.08 -20.93 0.85
N LEU A 319 -48.34 -19.75 1.42
CA LEU A 319 -47.30 -18.76 1.73
C LEU A 319 -46.28 -19.30 2.74
N THR A 320 -46.74 -19.95 3.81
CA THR A 320 -45.85 -20.55 4.82
C THR A 320 -44.96 -21.64 4.23
N ILE A 321 -45.50 -22.49 3.34
CA ILE A 321 -44.72 -23.53 2.66
C ILE A 321 -43.66 -22.90 1.75
N PHE A 322 -44.02 -21.89 0.94
CA PHE A 322 -43.04 -21.19 0.10
C PHE A 322 -41.98 -20.45 0.93
N PHE A 323 -42.35 -19.87 2.06
CA PHE A 323 -41.43 -19.22 2.98
C PHE A 323 -40.43 -20.21 3.59
N MET A 324 -40.91 -21.36 4.05
CA MET A 324 -40.04 -22.44 4.55
C MET A 324 -39.12 -22.98 3.44
N LEU A 325 -39.65 -23.20 2.23
CA LEU A 325 -38.87 -23.66 1.08
C LEU A 325 -37.81 -22.64 0.66
N HIS A 326 -38.15 -21.35 0.66
CA HIS A 326 -37.21 -20.26 0.40
C HIS A 326 -36.08 -20.29 1.42
N TYR A 327 -36.40 -20.37 2.73
CA TYR A 327 -35.37 -20.41 3.76
C TYR A 327 -34.45 -21.64 3.63
N LEU A 328 -35.03 -22.82 3.38
CA LEU A 328 -34.26 -24.04 3.16
C LEU A 328 -33.36 -23.94 1.91
N ALA A 329 -33.92 -23.54 0.77
CA ALA A 329 -33.19 -23.51 -0.48
C ALA A 329 -32.12 -22.40 -0.49
N VAL A 330 -32.49 -21.18 -0.11
CA VAL A 330 -31.61 -20.01 -0.26
C VAL A 330 -30.66 -19.86 0.92
N VAL A 331 -31.17 -19.88 2.14
CA VAL A 331 -30.35 -19.60 3.33
C VAL A 331 -29.55 -20.83 3.74
N ILE A 332 -30.16 -22.01 3.73
CA ILE A 332 -29.49 -23.24 4.17
C ILE A 332 -28.66 -23.86 3.06
N VAL A 333 -29.16 -23.96 1.83
CA VAL A 333 -28.41 -24.66 0.75
C VAL A 333 -27.52 -23.70 -0.02
N LEU A 334 -28.09 -22.69 -0.68
CA LEU A 334 -27.38 -21.80 -1.60
C LEU A 334 -26.28 -20.97 -0.89
N LEU A 335 -26.57 -20.39 0.27
CA LEU A 335 -25.58 -19.61 1.02
C LEU A 335 -24.43 -20.49 1.54
N ASN A 336 -24.73 -21.70 2.01
CA ASN A 336 -23.68 -22.63 2.47
C ASN A 336 -22.80 -23.12 1.31
N ILE A 337 -23.36 -23.33 0.11
CA ILE A 337 -22.57 -23.63 -1.09
C ILE A 337 -21.67 -22.44 -1.47
N LEU A 338 -22.18 -21.20 -1.38
CA LEU A 338 -21.38 -20.00 -1.62
C LEU A 338 -20.22 -19.91 -0.62
N ILE A 339 -20.49 -20.09 0.68
CA ILE A 339 -19.46 -20.06 1.73
C ILE A 339 -18.42 -21.15 1.49
N ALA A 340 -18.84 -22.38 1.14
CA ALA A 340 -17.93 -23.48 0.86
C ALA A 340 -17.05 -23.21 -0.37
N THR A 341 -17.64 -22.66 -1.44
CA THR A 341 -16.90 -22.28 -2.65
C THR A 341 -15.91 -21.16 -2.35
N MET A 342 -16.34 -20.13 -1.62
CA MET A 342 -15.49 -19.03 -1.15
C MET A 342 -14.34 -19.54 -0.29
N ALA A 343 -14.59 -20.44 0.66
CA ALA A 343 -13.56 -21.04 1.50
C ALA A 343 -12.54 -21.87 0.69
N SER A 344 -13.00 -22.60 -0.33
CA SER A 344 -12.11 -23.35 -1.23
C SER A 344 -11.22 -22.41 -2.05
N THR A 345 -11.79 -21.34 -2.62
CA THR A 345 -11.05 -20.32 -3.37
C THR A 345 -10.05 -19.60 -2.46
N SER A 346 -10.46 -19.30 -1.22
CA SER A 346 -9.60 -18.75 -0.16
C SER A 346 -8.32 -19.55 0.01
N GLN A 347 -8.47 -20.86 0.23
CA GLN A 347 -7.37 -21.74 0.56
C GLN A 347 -6.40 -21.86 -0.63
N THR A 348 -6.96 -21.98 -1.84
CA THR A 348 -6.17 -22.06 -3.07
C THR A 348 -5.30 -20.80 -3.26
N ILE A 349 -5.84 -19.62 -2.95
CA ILE A 349 -5.09 -18.36 -3.05
C ILE A 349 -4.04 -18.29 -1.96
N LEU A 350 -4.37 -18.67 -0.71
CA LEU A 350 -3.44 -18.72 0.41
C LEU A 350 -2.22 -19.58 0.11
N ASP A 351 -2.43 -20.75 -0.49
CA ASP A 351 -1.36 -21.68 -0.87
C ASP A 351 -0.44 -21.09 -1.96
N GLN A 352 -0.92 -20.12 -2.74
CA GLN A 352 -0.17 -19.42 -3.80
C GLN A 352 0.31 -18.02 -3.39
N VAL A 353 0.14 -17.60 -2.13
CA VAL A 353 0.41 -16.21 -1.71
C VAL A 353 1.85 -15.79 -2.00
N GLU A 354 2.84 -16.67 -1.80
CA GLU A 354 4.23 -16.32 -2.07
C GLU A 354 4.47 -16.00 -3.55
N GLU A 355 3.87 -16.78 -4.46
CA GLU A 355 3.93 -16.53 -5.89
C GLU A 355 3.18 -15.26 -6.27
N HIS A 356 1.97 -15.05 -5.74
CA HIS A 356 1.18 -13.84 -5.97
C HIS A 356 1.88 -12.58 -5.46
N VAL A 357 2.48 -12.61 -4.27
CA VAL A 357 3.27 -11.51 -3.72
C VAL A 357 4.47 -11.21 -4.62
N ARG A 358 5.17 -12.24 -5.09
CA ARG A 358 6.31 -12.07 -5.99
C ARG A 358 5.90 -11.50 -7.34
N LEU A 359 4.81 -11.99 -7.94
CA LEU A 359 4.25 -11.46 -9.18
C LEU A 359 3.77 -10.01 -9.01
N ASN A 360 3.11 -9.71 -7.90
CA ASN A 360 2.62 -8.36 -7.62
C ASN A 360 3.78 -7.38 -7.41
N ASN A 361 4.88 -7.83 -6.77
CA ASN A 361 6.11 -7.04 -6.66
C ASN A 361 6.75 -6.78 -8.04
N ILE A 362 6.88 -7.80 -8.89
CA ILE A 362 7.40 -7.64 -10.26
C ILE A 362 6.51 -6.69 -11.06
N ARG A 363 5.19 -6.89 -11.00
CA ARG A 363 4.21 -6.04 -11.69
C ARG A 363 4.30 -4.59 -11.21
N SER A 364 4.41 -4.36 -9.90
CA SER A 364 4.60 -3.04 -9.33
C SER A 364 5.88 -2.38 -9.85
N ILE A 365 6.99 -3.11 -9.91
CA ILE A 365 8.25 -2.61 -10.48
C ILE A 365 8.08 -2.22 -11.95
N VAL A 366 7.45 -3.08 -12.76
CA VAL A 366 7.23 -2.83 -14.19
C VAL A 366 6.32 -1.63 -14.42
N ILE A 367 5.21 -1.54 -13.70
CA ILE A 367 4.29 -0.38 -13.75
C ILE A 367 5.03 0.89 -13.39
N THR A 368 5.82 0.82 -12.32
CA THR A 368 6.62 1.93 -11.82
C THR A 368 7.69 2.35 -12.84
N GLU A 369 8.28 1.41 -13.58
CA GLU A 369 9.20 1.70 -14.68
C GLU A 369 8.49 2.35 -15.88
N LEU A 370 7.29 1.88 -16.22
CA LEU A 370 6.49 2.42 -17.32
C LEU A 370 5.97 3.83 -17.04
N ALA A 371 5.72 4.17 -15.78
CA ALA A 371 5.27 5.51 -15.38
C ALA A 371 6.38 6.57 -15.44
N ILE A 372 7.67 6.16 -15.48
CA ILE A 372 8.79 7.10 -15.54
C ILE A 372 8.89 7.68 -16.97
N PRO A 373 8.95 9.02 -17.14
CA PRO A 373 9.16 9.64 -18.44
C PRO A 373 10.46 9.15 -19.10
N ILE A 374 10.44 8.96 -20.42
CA ILE A 374 11.60 8.48 -21.21
C ILE A 374 12.88 9.29 -20.94
N SER A 375 12.77 10.61 -20.76
CA SER A 375 13.91 11.49 -20.46
C SER A 375 14.58 11.19 -19.11
N TRP A 376 13.83 10.70 -18.14
CA TRP A 376 14.32 10.32 -16.81
C TRP A 376 14.87 8.89 -16.82
N ARG A 377 14.29 8.01 -17.65
CA ARG A 377 14.71 6.61 -17.80
C ARG A 377 16.20 6.49 -18.13
N TRP A 378 16.70 7.26 -19.11
CA TRP A 378 18.12 7.26 -19.48
C TRP A 378 19.03 7.74 -18.36
N LYS A 379 18.65 8.80 -17.63
CA LYS A 379 19.44 9.33 -16.50
C LYS A 379 19.53 8.31 -15.36
N ILE A 380 18.39 7.71 -15.00
CA ILE A 380 18.32 6.70 -13.94
C ILE A 380 19.10 5.45 -14.36
N HIS A 381 18.90 4.96 -15.58
CA HIS A 381 19.58 3.78 -16.10
C HIS A 381 21.11 3.97 -16.12
N ARG A 382 21.58 5.15 -16.54
CA ARG A 382 23.02 5.50 -16.49
C ARG A 382 23.56 5.51 -15.06
N GLN A 383 22.82 6.07 -14.10
CA GLN A 383 23.20 6.00 -12.68
C GLN A 383 23.17 4.57 -12.12
N ILE A 384 22.36 3.69 -12.69
CA ILE A 384 22.31 2.28 -12.32
C ILE A 384 23.55 1.55 -12.81
N LEU A 385 23.84 1.63 -14.10
CA LEU A 385 25.04 1.07 -14.74
C LEU A 385 26.33 1.49 -14.02
N LEU A 386 26.51 2.80 -13.79
CA LEU A 386 27.70 3.32 -13.11
C LEU A 386 27.92 2.81 -11.68
N ARG A 387 26.87 2.34 -11.00
CA ARG A 387 27.03 1.68 -9.68
C ARG A 387 27.28 0.19 -9.81
N LEU A 388 26.71 -0.46 -10.83
CA LEU A 388 26.96 -1.87 -11.10
C LEU A 388 28.44 -2.10 -11.42
N ASP A 389 29.00 -1.30 -12.33
CA ASP A 389 30.43 -1.34 -12.70
C ASP A 389 31.33 -1.14 -11.47
N ARG A 390 30.93 -0.25 -10.57
CA ARG A 390 31.68 0.05 -9.34
C ARG A 390 31.67 -1.14 -8.37
N CYS A 391 30.57 -1.88 -8.30
CA CYS A 391 30.45 -3.09 -7.48
C CYS A 391 31.30 -4.22 -8.06
N GLU A 392 31.24 -4.46 -9.37
CA GLU A 392 32.04 -5.49 -10.04
C GLU A 392 33.54 -5.21 -9.90
N LEU A 393 33.94 -3.94 -10.00
CA LEU A 393 35.33 -3.52 -9.80
C LEU A 393 35.81 -3.70 -8.36
N LEU A 394 34.92 -3.52 -7.37
CA LEU A 394 35.22 -3.80 -5.96
C LEU A 394 35.35 -5.31 -5.69
N GLU A 395 34.45 -6.12 -6.25
CA GLU A 395 34.51 -7.58 -6.13
C GLU A 395 35.81 -8.13 -6.72
N ASN A 396 36.21 -7.64 -7.88
CA ASN A 396 37.47 -8.01 -8.53
C ASN A 396 38.70 -7.59 -7.70
N LYS A 397 38.66 -6.44 -7.02
CA LYS A 397 39.73 -6.03 -6.10
C LYS A 397 39.82 -6.95 -4.88
N VAL A 398 38.70 -7.33 -4.29
CA VAL A 398 38.66 -8.25 -3.14
C VAL A 398 39.20 -9.63 -3.53
N LYS A 399 38.82 -10.17 -4.70
CA LYS A 399 39.35 -11.43 -5.23
C LYS A 399 40.87 -11.40 -5.42
N ARG A 400 41.42 -10.31 -5.98
CA ARG A 400 42.88 -10.13 -6.15
C ARG A 400 43.63 -10.03 -4.82
N GLN A 401 43.05 -9.37 -3.82
CA GLN A 401 43.65 -9.29 -2.48
C GLN A 401 43.64 -10.64 -1.77
N SER A 402 42.55 -11.40 -1.89
CA SER A 402 42.47 -12.77 -1.35
C SER A 402 43.48 -13.72 -2.01
N GLY A 403 43.72 -13.58 -3.33
CA GLY A 403 44.73 -14.37 -4.04
C GLY A 403 46.15 -14.12 -3.54
N ARG A 404 46.53 -12.84 -3.33
CA ARG A 404 47.87 -12.48 -2.80
C ARG A 404 48.12 -12.97 -1.38
N LEU A 405 47.10 -12.97 -0.51
CA LEU A 405 47.24 -13.46 0.86
C LEU A 405 47.52 -14.96 0.90
N ASN A 406 46.93 -15.73 -0.01
CA ASN A 406 47.20 -17.17 -0.13
C ASN A 406 48.60 -17.46 -0.67
N GLU A 407 49.16 -16.63 -1.56
CA GLU A 407 50.54 -16.77 -2.03
C GLU A 407 51.56 -16.46 -0.92
N THR A 408 51.33 -15.42 -0.11
CA THR A 408 52.24 -15.07 0.99
C THR A 408 52.20 -16.03 2.18
N SER A 409 51.13 -16.83 2.32
CA SER A 409 51.02 -17.82 3.40
C SER A 409 51.79 -19.12 3.12
N ASN A 410 52.23 -19.35 1.88
CA ASN A 410 53.01 -20.54 1.53
C ASN A 410 54.49 -20.44 1.91
N ASP A 411 54.99 -19.25 2.23
CA ASP A 411 56.41 -19.02 2.55
C ASP A 411 56.70 -18.98 4.07
N GLY A 412 55.70 -19.24 4.92
CA GLY A 412 55.79 -19.18 6.37
C GLY A 412 55.42 -20.48 7.08
N GLU A 413 56.22 -21.53 6.92
CA GLU A 413 56.11 -22.72 7.78
C GLU A 413 56.68 -22.44 9.17
N GLY A 414 55.81 -22.49 10.20
CA GLY A 414 56.25 -22.66 11.58
C GLY A 414 55.27 -22.17 12.65
N LEU A 415 54.50 -23.10 13.23
CA LEU A 415 53.78 -23.00 14.52
C LEU A 415 52.58 -22.04 14.64
N SER A 416 51.44 -22.39 14.02
CA SER A 416 50.08 -22.27 14.64
C SER A 416 49.00 -22.79 13.65
N LYS A 417 49.03 -24.08 13.31
CA LYS A 417 48.13 -24.67 12.28
C LYS A 417 46.69 -24.93 12.77
N ALA A 418 46.48 -25.27 14.05
CA ALA A 418 45.19 -25.84 14.47
C ALA A 418 44.01 -24.86 14.63
N SER A 419 44.25 -23.55 14.85
CA SER A 419 43.17 -22.56 15.02
C SER A 419 42.87 -21.77 13.73
N SER A 420 43.85 -21.65 12.84
CA SER A 420 43.72 -20.97 11.54
C SER A 420 42.89 -21.79 10.55
N ASP A 421 42.99 -23.12 10.59
CA ASP A 421 42.31 -24.01 9.65
C ASP A 421 40.78 -24.07 9.86
N ASN A 422 40.28 -23.81 11.08
CA ASN A 422 38.84 -23.70 11.35
C ASN A 422 38.25 -22.35 10.92
N ALA A 423 39.01 -21.27 11.00
CA ALA A 423 38.54 -19.95 10.55
C ALA A 423 38.59 -19.82 9.01
N SER A 424 39.56 -20.46 8.35
CA SER A 424 39.64 -20.49 6.88
C SER A 424 38.54 -21.35 6.27
N SER A 425 38.23 -22.50 6.87
CA SER A 425 37.16 -23.39 6.42
C SER A 425 35.77 -22.77 6.53
N GLN A 426 35.44 -22.09 7.63
CA GLN A 426 34.17 -21.33 7.74
C GLN A 426 34.06 -20.21 6.70
N SER A 427 35.16 -19.49 6.45
CA SER A 427 35.18 -18.42 5.46
C SER A 427 35.00 -18.96 4.03
N GLN A 428 35.62 -20.10 3.72
CA GLN A 428 35.45 -20.77 2.42
C GLN A 428 34.04 -21.33 2.24
N GLN A 429 33.41 -21.82 3.31
CA GLN A 429 32.04 -22.30 3.27
C GLN A 429 31.05 -21.16 2.97
N GLN A 430 31.20 -20.00 3.61
CA GLN A 430 30.40 -18.80 3.30
C GLN A 430 30.64 -18.29 1.88
N ILE A 431 31.88 -18.33 1.37
CA ILE A 431 32.19 -17.93 -0.02
C ILE A 431 31.49 -18.86 -1.02
N ASN A 432 31.47 -20.15 -0.77
CA ASN A 432 30.80 -21.13 -1.65
C ASN A 432 29.28 -20.95 -1.64
N GLU A 433 28.69 -20.63 -0.48
CA GLU A 433 27.26 -20.34 -0.35
C GLU A 433 26.87 -19.07 -1.13
N LEU A 434 27.69 -18.02 -1.02
CA LEU A 434 27.51 -16.77 -1.79
C LEU A 434 27.70 -16.96 -3.29
N LEU A 435 28.60 -17.85 -3.72
CA LEU A 435 28.77 -18.20 -5.12
C LEU A 435 27.54 -18.96 -5.66
N ALA A 436 27.00 -19.91 -4.90
CA ALA A 436 25.78 -20.63 -5.26
C ALA A 436 24.57 -19.68 -5.38
N GLN A 437 24.41 -18.74 -4.44
CA GLN A 437 23.36 -17.72 -4.54
C GLN A 437 23.52 -16.81 -5.77
N ASN A 438 24.75 -16.40 -6.09
CA ASN A 438 25.01 -15.59 -7.28
C ASN A 438 24.73 -16.35 -8.59
N GLU A 439 25.04 -17.64 -8.65
CA GLU A 439 24.72 -18.47 -9.80
C GLU A 439 23.20 -18.59 -9.99
N GLN A 440 22.45 -18.74 -8.89
CA GLN A 440 20.99 -18.77 -8.92
C GLN A 440 20.40 -17.43 -9.39
N LEU A 441 20.96 -16.30 -8.94
CA LEU A 441 20.57 -14.97 -9.40
C LEU A 441 20.87 -14.76 -10.90
N ARG A 442 22.00 -15.26 -11.42
CA ARG A 442 22.30 -15.21 -12.86
C ARG A 442 21.29 -16.00 -13.68
N LYS A 443 20.95 -17.23 -13.26
CA LYS A 443 19.90 -18.03 -13.91
C LYS A 443 18.55 -17.30 -13.93
N GLN A 444 18.19 -16.61 -12.85
CA GLN A 444 16.98 -15.78 -12.82
C GLN A 444 17.05 -14.58 -13.76
N GLN A 445 18.21 -13.93 -13.87
CA GLN A 445 18.41 -12.79 -14.77
C GLN A 445 18.26 -13.21 -16.24
N ASP A 446 18.79 -14.37 -16.62
CA ASP A 446 18.67 -14.91 -17.98
C ASP A 446 17.21 -15.23 -18.34
N VAL A 447 16.43 -15.79 -17.40
CA VAL A 447 14.98 -16.02 -17.58
C VAL A 447 14.23 -14.70 -17.80
N ILE A 448 14.55 -13.66 -17.02
CA ILE A 448 13.92 -12.33 -17.16
C ILE A 448 14.26 -11.71 -18.52
N LEU A 449 15.52 -11.81 -18.96
CA LEU A 449 15.94 -11.30 -20.27
C LEU A 449 15.21 -12.04 -21.41
N GLY A 450 15.07 -13.36 -21.31
CA GLY A 450 14.30 -14.14 -22.28
C GLY A 450 12.82 -13.73 -22.34
N LEU A 451 12.19 -13.48 -21.19
CA LEU A 451 10.80 -12.99 -21.14
C LEU A 451 10.66 -11.58 -21.74
N LEU A 452 11.61 -10.68 -21.47
CA LEU A 452 11.63 -9.34 -22.04
C LEU A 452 11.79 -9.38 -23.56
N GLU A 453 12.64 -10.27 -24.07
CA GLU A 453 12.83 -10.46 -25.51
C GLU A 453 11.55 -10.99 -26.17
N GLN A 454 10.88 -11.97 -25.56
CA GLN A 454 9.58 -12.46 -26.05
C GLN A 454 8.49 -11.38 -26.04
N ILE A 455 8.44 -10.55 -25.01
CA ILE A 455 7.50 -9.42 -24.92
C ILE A 455 7.79 -8.40 -26.04
N ASN A 456 9.06 -8.09 -26.27
CA ASN A 456 9.47 -7.16 -27.32
C ASN A 456 9.14 -7.67 -28.73
N ILE A 457 9.34 -8.97 -28.99
CA ILE A 457 8.94 -9.62 -30.24
C ILE A 457 7.42 -9.54 -30.44
N LYS A 458 6.62 -9.84 -29.40
CA LYS A 458 5.16 -9.76 -29.47
C LYS A 458 4.66 -8.34 -29.70
N LEU A 459 5.28 -7.34 -29.07
CA LEU A 459 4.94 -5.93 -29.26
C LEU A 459 5.25 -5.46 -30.69
N ASN A 460 6.41 -5.84 -31.25
CA ASN A 460 6.77 -5.49 -32.62
C ASN A 460 5.96 -6.23 -33.69
N ALA A 461 5.36 -7.39 -33.36
CA ALA A 461 4.47 -8.11 -34.26
C ALA A 461 3.04 -7.52 -34.29
N GLN A 462 2.69 -6.64 -33.35
CA GLN A 462 1.38 -5.99 -33.25
C GLN A 462 1.37 -4.53 -33.76
N SER A 463 2.55 -3.95 -33.99
CA SER A 463 2.74 -2.67 -34.70
C SER A 463 2.92 -2.89 -36.20
#